data_AF-A0A9P6D037-F1
#
_entry.id   AF-A0A9P6D037-F1
#
_cell.length_a   1.000
_cell.length_b   1.000
_cell.length_c   1.000
_cell.angle_alpha   90.00
_cell.angle_beta   90.00
_cell.angle_gamma   90.00
#
_symmetry.space_group_name_H-M   'P 1'
#
loop_
_entity.id
_entity.type
_entity.pdbx_description
1 polymer ?
#
loop_
_entity_poly.entity_id
_entity_poly.type
_entity_poly.pdbx_seq_one_letter_code
_entity_poly.pdbx_strand_id
1 'polypeptide(L)'
;MGAQESLGTGTGEEVGDVGERGHGCDRQTGPRRARRAQLYVLPPPPLLLPSTMLPVLLAVLLLFTVLFLFPFLRLLYRQRRSPLRHLPGPPAPSLLLGNLEEMHDQENNALLARWGARYGPAYVYRGFLGGCRLLTTDPVAVAHILGNAYDYPKPDFVRESLASMAAGHEGLLTVEGEDHRRQRKILTPAFSSSHLKSLAPIFWDKAAELRDIWLAEIDNAPTSTTKENDHTLLRIDVLSWLGRATLDVIGLAGFGYRFAALTDDMDELARAFGVVFSTARRFRVMTILQVWFPVLRRFVSISEIFCSLFLAISILFPTHSNFVSSRFNFASIHVLNFLSLSLCL
;
A
#
# COMPACT_ATOMS: atom_id res chain seq x y z
N MET A 1 -16.78 29.19 40.18
CA MET A 1 -17.82 29.58 41.16
C MET A 1 -18.16 28.34 41.94
N GLY A 2 -17.99 28.42 43.26
CA GLY A 2 -17.78 27.26 44.12
C GLY A 2 -19.04 26.54 44.57
N ALA A 3 -18.81 25.46 45.32
CA ALA A 3 -19.60 25.07 46.47
C ALA A 3 -18.76 24.08 47.31
N GLN A 4 -18.50 24.47 48.57
CA GLN A 4 -18.16 23.57 49.68
C GLN A 4 -19.40 22.72 50.04
N GLU A 5 -19.19 21.56 50.67
CA GLU A 5 -19.67 21.15 52.01
C GLU A 5 -20.39 19.80 51.80
N SER A 6 -20.40 18.80 52.69
CA SER A 6 -20.27 18.75 54.14
C SER A 6 -20.18 17.29 54.62
N LEU A 7 -19.63 17.10 55.84
CA LEU A 7 -20.02 16.23 56.97
C LEU A 7 -20.39 14.74 56.73
N GLY A 8 -20.15 13.79 57.64
CA GLY A 8 -19.78 13.78 59.06
C GLY A 8 -19.64 12.31 59.53
N THR A 9 -18.78 12.02 60.50
CA THR A 9 -19.12 11.70 61.91
C THR A 9 -19.71 10.32 62.18
N GLY A 10 -19.10 9.58 63.12
CA GLY A 10 -19.74 8.42 63.76
C GLY A 10 -18.78 7.52 64.53
N THR A 11 -18.54 7.89 65.79
CA THR A 11 -17.81 7.16 66.85
C THR A 11 -18.71 6.15 67.60
N GLY A 12 -18.10 5.16 68.24
CA GLY A 12 -18.63 4.31 69.33
C GLY A 12 -17.62 3.17 69.60
N GLU A 13 -16.84 3.12 70.69
CA GLU A 13 -17.21 2.92 72.12
C GLU A 13 -17.73 1.47 72.30
N GLU A 14 -17.26 0.57 73.19
CA GLU A 14 -16.62 0.69 74.51
C GLU A 14 -16.32 -0.73 75.09
N VAL A 15 -15.74 -0.74 76.31
CA VAL A 15 -15.72 -1.81 77.35
C VAL A 15 -14.72 -2.95 77.15
N GLY A 16 -13.87 -3.35 78.09
CA GLY A 16 -13.64 -3.13 79.53
C GLY A 16 -12.69 -4.26 79.98
N ASP A 17 -12.18 -4.45 81.18
CA ASP A 17 -12.18 -3.78 82.48
C ASP A 17 -11.21 -4.61 83.39
N VAL A 18 -10.83 -4.06 84.54
CA VAL A 18 -10.28 -4.69 85.77
C VAL A 18 -8.81 -5.16 85.71
N GLY A 19 -7.85 -4.61 86.48
CA GLY A 19 -7.74 -4.58 87.96
C GLY A 19 -6.94 -5.82 88.41
N GLU A 20 -5.95 -5.82 89.31
CA GLU A 20 -5.54 -4.96 90.41
C GLU A 20 -4.11 -5.32 90.89
N ARG A 21 -3.47 -4.36 91.56
CA ARG A 21 -2.63 -4.42 92.79
C ARG A 21 -1.59 -5.54 93.01
N GLY A 22 -0.41 -5.13 93.47
CA GLY A 22 0.38 -5.94 94.40
C GLY A 22 1.87 -5.60 94.53
N HIS A 23 2.23 -4.96 95.65
CA HIS A 23 3.57 -4.64 96.15
C HIS A 23 4.60 -5.79 96.13
N GLY A 24 5.90 -5.46 96.07
CA GLY A 24 6.92 -6.40 96.55
C GLY A 24 8.38 -6.09 96.20
N CYS A 25 9.10 -5.60 97.21
CA CYS A 25 10.54 -5.40 97.37
C CYS A 25 11.54 -6.40 96.73
N ASP A 26 12.61 -5.82 96.15
CA ASP A 26 14.03 -5.98 96.53
C ASP A 26 14.92 -7.11 95.92
N ARG A 27 16.17 -6.67 95.62
CA ARG A 27 17.46 -7.39 95.43
C ARG A 27 17.89 -8.00 94.08
N GLN A 28 18.92 -7.32 93.54
CA GLN A 28 20.25 -7.79 93.11
C GLN A 28 20.36 -8.96 92.09
N THR A 29 20.99 -8.68 90.93
CA THR A 29 22.32 -9.22 90.53
C THR A 29 22.65 -8.93 89.05
N GLY A 30 23.76 -8.20 88.81
CA GLY A 30 24.76 -8.43 87.75
C GLY A 30 24.43 -8.44 86.24
N PRO A 31 25.43 -8.18 85.36
CA PRO A 31 25.21 -7.46 84.10
C PRO A 31 25.42 -8.32 82.83
N ARG A 32 24.62 -8.16 81.77
CA ARG A 32 24.98 -8.65 80.41
C ARG A 32 24.42 -7.77 79.27
N ARG A 33 25.33 -6.96 78.70
CA ARG A 33 25.44 -6.51 77.28
C ARG A 33 24.12 -6.28 76.51
N ALA A 34 23.70 -5.01 76.44
CA ALA A 34 22.80 -4.52 75.40
C ALA A 34 23.49 -4.60 74.03
N ARG A 35 23.06 -5.52 73.15
CA ARG A 35 23.40 -5.46 71.73
C ARG A 35 22.43 -4.50 71.04
N ARG A 36 22.96 -3.40 70.52
CA ARG A 36 22.28 -2.56 69.52
C ARG A 36 21.86 -3.43 68.34
N ALA A 37 20.56 -3.54 68.07
CA ALA A 37 20.07 -4.03 66.80
C ALA A 37 20.30 -2.93 65.75
N GLN A 38 21.31 -3.10 64.90
CA GLN A 38 21.47 -2.32 63.67
C GLN A 38 20.42 -2.81 62.67
N LEU A 39 19.45 -1.95 62.35
CA LEU A 39 18.56 -2.11 61.21
C LEU A 39 19.40 -2.08 59.93
N TYR A 40 19.62 -3.24 59.29
CA TYR A 40 20.20 -3.30 57.97
C TYR A 40 19.16 -2.81 56.96
N VAL A 41 19.36 -1.59 56.44
CA VAL A 41 18.66 -1.11 55.25
C VAL A 41 19.15 -1.97 54.07
N LEU A 42 18.28 -2.84 53.58
CA LEU A 42 18.56 -3.73 52.45
C LEU A 42 18.77 -2.87 51.19
N PRO A 43 19.91 -2.99 50.47
CA PRO A 43 20.09 -2.28 49.21
C PRO A 43 19.12 -2.85 48.15
N PRO A 44 18.58 -2.03 47.23
CA PRO A 44 17.70 -2.53 46.18
C PRO A 44 18.44 -3.58 45.33
N PRO A 45 17.77 -4.66 44.89
CA PRO A 45 18.41 -5.69 44.09
C PRO A 45 18.95 -5.09 42.79
N PRO A 46 20.14 -5.50 42.33
CA PRO A 46 20.66 -5.05 41.06
C PRO A 46 19.69 -5.49 39.95
N LEU A 47 19.34 -4.55 39.06
CA LEU A 47 18.60 -4.79 37.82
C LEU A 47 19.46 -5.66 36.88
N LEU A 48 19.62 -6.93 37.21
CA LEU A 48 20.24 -7.93 36.37
C LEU A 48 19.20 -8.32 35.32
N LEU A 49 19.34 -7.79 34.11
CA LEU A 49 18.62 -8.31 32.95
C LEU A 49 18.86 -9.83 32.89
N PRO A 50 17.79 -10.65 32.83
CA PRO A 50 17.95 -12.10 32.92
C PRO A 50 18.87 -12.59 31.78
N SER A 51 19.81 -13.49 32.09
CA SER A 51 20.82 -14.01 31.16
C SER A 51 20.24 -14.65 29.88
N THR A 52 18.94 -14.94 29.88
CA THR A 52 18.15 -15.41 28.74
C THR A 52 17.74 -14.31 27.76
N MET A 53 17.78 -13.03 28.14
CA MET A 53 17.41 -11.90 27.28
C MET A 53 18.49 -11.54 26.26
N LEU A 54 19.78 -11.73 26.61
CA LEU A 54 20.90 -11.45 25.71
C LEU A 54 20.92 -12.35 24.46
N PRO A 55 20.82 -13.69 24.54
CA PRO A 55 20.79 -14.55 23.36
C PRO A 55 19.54 -14.32 22.50
N VAL A 56 18.41 -13.99 23.12
CA VAL A 56 17.18 -13.63 22.39
C VAL A 56 17.36 -12.33 21.63
N LEU A 57 17.95 -11.29 22.24
CA LEU A 57 18.23 -10.03 21.58
C LEU A 57 19.20 -10.20 20.39
N LEU A 58 20.25 -11.02 20.57
CA LEU A 58 21.19 -11.34 19.50
C LEU A 58 20.54 -12.13 18.37
N ALA A 59 19.66 -13.09 18.68
CA ALA A 59 18.91 -13.84 17.67
C ALA A 59 17.96 -12.93 16.88
N VAL A 60 17.27 -11.99 17.55
CA VAL A 60 16.41 -10.99 16.90
C VAL A 60 17.23 -10.06 16.00
N LEU A 61 18.40 -9.59 16.47
CA LEU A 61 19.32 -8.76 15.68
C LEU A 61 19.82 -9.52 14.45
N LEU A 62 20.24 -10.79 14.61
CA LEU A 62 20.70 -11.64 13.51
C LEU A 62 19.58 -11.82 12.48
N LEU A 63 18.36 -12.14 12.93
CA LEU A 63 17.20 -12.30 12.07
C LEU A 63 16.90 -11.00 11.30
N PHE A 64 16.91 -9.86 11.98
CA PHE A 64 16.73 -8.55 11.35
C PHE A 64 17.81 -8.28 10.28
N THR A 65 19.06 -8.58 10.59
CA THR A 65 20.20 -8.38 9.68
C THR A 65 20.07 -9.25 8.43
N VAL A 66 19.69 -10.52 8.58
CA VAL A 66 19.51 -11.45 7.46
C VAL A 66 18.30 -11.08 6.61
N LEU A 67 17.19 -10.67 7.23
CA LEU A 67 15.95 -10.36 6.52
C LEU A 67 15.96 -8.97 5.85
N PHE A 68 16.51 -7.95 6.49
CA PHE A 68 16.41 -6.57 6.00
C PHE A 68 17.74 -6.06 5.45
N LEU A 69 18.84 -6.21 6.21
CA LEU A 69 20.12 -5.60 5.83
C LEU A 69 20.80 -6.34 4.67
N PHE A 70 20.82 -7.68 4.70
CA PHE A 70 21.47 -8.48 3.66
C PHE A 70 20.90 -8.25 2.24
N PRO A 71 19.57 -8.34 1.99
CA PRO A 71 19.04 -8.10 0.65
C PRO A 71 19.20 -6.64 0.22
N PHE A 72 19.11 -5.69 1.15
CA PHE A 72 19.35 -4.27 0.88
C PHE A 72 20.80 -4.00 0.46
N LEU A 73 21.78 -4.53 1.19
CA LEU A 73 23.20 -4.43 0.84
C LEU A 73 23.50 -5.12 -0.50
N ARG A 74 22.90 -6.29 -0.75
CA ARG A 74 23.01 -6.99 -2.04
C ARG A 74 22.45 -6.14 -3.19
N LEU A 75 21.32 -5.47 -2.99
CA LEU A 75 20.74 -4.55 -3.97
C LEU A 75 21.70 -3.40 -4.27
N LEU A 76 22.23 -2.74 -3.22
CA LEU A 76 23.17 -1.63 -3.37
C LEU A 76 24.45 -2.07 -4.08
N TYR A 77 24.98 -3.24 -3.73
CA TYR A 77 26.14 -3.83 -4.39
C TYR A 77 25.89 -4.12 -5.88
N ARG A 78 24.74 -4.71 -6.22
CA ARG A 78 24.33 -4.97 -7.61
C ARG A 78 24.23 -3.68 -8.41
N GLN A 79 23.64 -2.63 -7.83
CA GLN A 79 23.53 -1.33 -8.48
C GLN A 79 24.90 -0.66 -8.67
N ARG A 80 25.80 -0.77 -7.68
CA ARG A 80 27.17 -0.24 -7.75
C ARG A 80 28.02 -0.93 -8.81
N ARG A 81 27.84 -2.25 -9.04
CA ARG A 81 28.57 -3.05 -10.04
C ARG A 81 27.92 -3.07 -11.43
N SER A 82 26.82 -2.36 -11.64
CA SER A 82 26.14 -2.38 -12.93
C SER A 82 27.02 -1.74 -14.03
N PRO A 83 27.21 -2.41 -15.19
CA PRO A 83 27.96 -1.86 -16.31
C PRO A 83 27.28 -0.62 -16.90
N LEU A 84 25.96 -0.49 -16.71
CA LEU A 84 25.15 0.66 -17.15
C LEU A 84 25.64 2.00 -16.55
N ARG A 85 26.45 1.99 -15.49
CA ARG A 85 26.99 3.21 -14.88
C ARG A 85 27.92 4.01 -15.80
N HIS A 86 28.47 3.38 -16.83
CA HIS A 86 29.39 4.02 -17.77
C HIS A 86 28.66 4.75 -18.92
N LEU A 87 27.35 4.56 -19.04
CA LEU A 87 26.55 5.28 -20.04
C LEU A 87 26.27 6.72 -19.58
N PRO A 88 26.17 7.67 -20.53
CA PRO A 88 25.82 9.05 -20.22
C PRO A 88 24.41 9.13 -19.64
N GLY A 89 24.14 10.17 -18.86
CA GLY A 89 22.85 10.32 -18.19
C GLY A 89 22.71 11.62 -17.41
N PRO A 90 21.46 12.02 -17.08
CA PRO A 90 21.21 13.18 -16.24
C PRO A 90 21.81 13.00 -14.84
N PRO A 91 22.31 14.09 -14.22
CA PRO A 91 22.69 14.06 -12.82
C PRO A 91 21.45 13.74 -11.97
N ALA A 92 21.64 12.99 -10.88
CA ALA A 92 20.55 12.68 -9.96
C ALA A 92 20.35 13.83 -8.96
N PRO A 93 19.16 14.45 -8.88
CA PRO A 93 18.89 15.50 -7.90
C PRO A 93 18.82 14.95 -6.47
N SER A 94 18.38 13.70 -6.28
CA SER A 94 18.27 13.05 -4.97
C SER A 94 18.90 11.66 -4.96
N LEU A 95 19.44 11.24 -3.81
CA LEU A 95 19.99 9.89 -3.63
C LEU A 95 18.89 8.82 -3.49
N LEU A 96 17.72 9.22 -2.97
CA LEU A 96 16.61 8.30 -2.68
C LEU A 96 15.75 8.01 -3.91
N LEU A 97 15.23 9.04 -4.58
CA LEU A 97 14.37 8.91 -5.76
C LEU A 97 15.15 9.05 -7.08
N GLY A 98 16.36 9.60 -7.06
CA GLY A 98 17.10 9.84 -8.29
C GLY A 98 16.35 10.84 -9.18
N ASN A 99 16.19 10.48 -10.45
CA ASN A 99 15.43 11.23 -11.44
C ASN A 99 13.95 10.82 -11.52
N LEU A 100 13.47 9.92 -10.65
CA LEU A 100 12.08 9.43 -10.71
C LEU A 100 11.05 10.51 -10.38
N GLU A 101 11.43 11.50 -9.57
CA GLU A 101 10.59 12.65 -9.24
C GLU A 101 10.32 13.49 -10.49
N GLU A 102 11.38 13.89 -11.21
CA GLU A 102 11.26 14.61 -12.50
C GLU A 102 10.48 13.80 -13.54
N MET A 103 10.60 12.47 -13.53
CA MET A 103 9.88 11.59 -14.47
C MET A 103 8.40 11.40 -14.12
N HIS A 104 8.01 11.59 -12.86
CA HIS A 104 6.62 11.46 -12.44
C HIS A 104 5.85 12.76 -12.59
N ASP A 105 6.56 13.88 -12.66
CA ASP A 105 6.00 15.17 -13.00
C ASP A 105 5.29 15.14 -14.38
N GLN A 106 3.96 15.12 -14.33
CA GLN A 106 3.09 14.97 -15.50
C GLN A 106 3.04 16.24 -16.36
N GLU A 107 3.51 17.37 -15.84
CA GLU A 107 3.59 18.62 -16.59
C GLU A 107 4.85 18.65 -17.49
N ASN A 108 5.82 17.78 -17.21
CA ASN A 108 7.13 17.76 -17.86
C ASN A 108 7.16 16.91 -19.15
N ASN A 109 6.26 17.23 -20.08
CA ASN A 109 6.08 16.49 -21.33
C ASN A 109 7.33 16.49 -22.23
N ALA A 110 8.24 17.45 -22.07
CA ALA A 110 9.45 17.58 -22.87
C ALA A 110 10.69 16.92 -22.24
N LEU A 111 10.58 16.31 -21.04
CA LEU A 111 11.74 15.79 -20.32
C LEU A 111 12.55 14.78 -21.14
N LEU A 112 11.87 13.75 -21.64
CA LEU A 112 12.49 12.67 -22.40
C LEU A 112 13.11 13.19 -23.71
N ALA A 113 12.44 14.16 -24.37
CA ALA A 113 12.98 14.80 -25.56
C ALA A 113 14.26 15.59 -25.26
N ARG A 114 14.29 16.35 -24.15
CA ARG A 114 15.49 17.10 -23.71
C ARG A 114 16.65 16.20 -23.35
N TRP A 115 16.38 15.10 -22.64
CA TRP A 115 17.41 14.12 -22.31
C TRP A 115 17.91 13.36 -23.54
N GLY A 116 17.01 12.97 -24.44
CA GLY A 116 17.37 12.36 -25.72
C GLY A 116 18.24 13.28 -26.58
N ALA A 117 17.91 14.57 -26.65
CA ALA A 117 18.71 15.54 -27.38
C ALA A 117 20.10 15.76 -26.76
N ARG A 118 20.23 15.68 -25.44
CA ARG A 118 21.49 15.94 -24.71
C ARG A 118 22.41 14.73 -24.61
N TYR A 119 21.85 13.55 -24.35
CA TYR A 119 22.60 12.33 -24.06
C TYR A 119 22.57 11.31 -25.19
N GLY A 120 21.78 11.58 -26.24
CA GLY A 120 21.64 10.72 -27.41
C GLY A 120 20.55 9.65 -27.26
N PRO A 121 20.52 8.68 -28.18
CA PRO A 121 19.45 7.68 -28.27
C PRO A 121 19.48 6.63 -27.15
N ALA A 122 20.58 6.50 -26.40
CA ALA A 122 20.70 5.57 -25.30
C ALA A 122 21.40 6.25 -24.10
N TYR A 123 20.69 6.37 -22.99
CA TYR A 123 21.19 7.00 -21.78
C TYR A 123 20.65 6.33 -20.53
N VAL A 124 21.29 6.60 -19.39
CA VAL A 124 20.93 6.01 -18.10
C VAL A 124 20.47 7.07 -17.14
N TYR A 125 19.27 6.91 -16.59
CA TYR A 125 18.77 7.74 -15.50
C TYR A 125 18.80 6.96 -14.19
N ARG A 126 18.77 7.69 -13.06
CA ARG A 126 18.85 7.11 -11.73
C ARG A 126 17.45 6.88 -11.16
N GLY A 127 17.19 5.64 -10.77
CA GLY A 127 16.02 5.24 -10.00
C GLY A 127 16.30 5.19 -8.51
N PHE A 128 15.42 4.50 -7.77
CA PHE A 128 15.55 4.29 -6.33
C PHE A 128 16.95 3.82 -5.91
N LEU A 129 17.50 4.46 -4.88
CA LEU A 129 18.82 4.17 -4.29
C LEU A 129 19.99 4.26 -5.28
N GLY A 130 19.84 5.04 -6.36
CA GLY A 130 20.88 5.19 -7.39
C GLY A 130 20.91 4.06 -8.42
N GLY A 131 19.86 3.22 -8.46
CA GLY A 131 19.69 2.17 -9.45
C GLY A 131 19.78 2.70 -10.87
N CYS A 132 20.59 2.07 -11.72
CA CYS A 132 20.74 2.46 -13.12
C CYS A 132 19.55 1.92 -13.93
N ARG A 133 18.86 2.79 -14.67
CA ARG A 133 17.84 2.39 -15.64
C ARG A 133 18.22 2.88 -17.02
N LEU A 134 18.32 1.95 -17.96
CA LEU A 134 18.58 2.26 -19.36
C LEU A 134 17.29 2.77 -20.01
N LEU A 135 17.38 3.93 -20.66
CA LEU A 135 16.39 4.39 -21.61
C LEU A 135 17.03 4.34 -23.00
N THR A 136 16.35 3.69 -23.94
CA THR A 136 16.80 3.62 -25.33
C THR A 136 15.66 3.94 -26.28
N THR A 137 15.97 4.75 -27.29
CA THR A 137 15.11 5.05 -28.44
C THR A 137 15.70 4.52 -29.74
N ASP A 138 16.82 3.79 -29.68
CA ASP A 138 17.42 3.14 -30.83
C ASP A 138 16.52 1.98 -31.32
N PRO A 139 16.02 2.02 -32.57
CA PRO A 139 15.15 0.98 -33.10
C PRO A 139 15.81 -0.41 -33.12
N VAL A 140 17.14 -0.49 -33.28
CA VAL A 140 17.86 -1.78 -33.29
C VAL A 140 17.85 -2.40 -31.89
N ALA A 141 18.15 -1.60 -30.86
CA ALA A 141 18.08 -2.04 -29.48
C ALA A 141 16.65 -2.42 -29.07
N VAL A 142 15.66 -1.60 -29.45
CA VAL A 142 14.24 -1.86 -29.17
C VAL A 142 13.79 -3.16 -29.84
N ALA A 143 14.13 -3.37 -31.11
CA ALA A 143 13.78 -4.62 -31.82
C ALA A 143 14.39 -5.85 -31.14
N HIS A 144 15.65 -5.75 -30.69
CA HIS A 144 16.30 -6.85 -29.95
C HIS A 144 15.60 -7.15 -28.63
N ILE A 145 15.28 -6.12 -27.83
CA ILE A 145 14.63 -6.28 -26.53
C ILE A 145 13.22 -6.85 -26.70
N LEU A 146 12.44 -6.33 -27.64
CA LEU A 146 11.07 -6.78 -27.89
C LEU A 146 11.02 -8.17 -28.54
N GLY A 147 12.02 -8.52 -29.36
CA GLY A 147 12.17 -9.86 -29.93
C GLY A 147 12.51 -10.92 -28.88
N ASN A 148 13.31 -10.55 -27.88
CA ASN A 148 13.75 -11.43 -26.80
C ASN A 148 13.06 -11.10 -25.46
N ALA A 149 11.77 -10.77 -25.49
CA ALA A 149 11.05 -10.24 -24.31
C ALA A 149 11.13 -11.13 -23.06
N TYR A 150 11.28 -12.45 -23.21
CA TYR A 150 11.39 -13.39 -22.09
C TYR A 150 12.75 -13.34 -21.36
N ASP A 151 13.79 -12.81 -22.02
CA ASP A 151 15.11 -12.57 -21.39
C ASP A 151 15.12 -11.26 -20.57
N TYR A 152 14.11 -10.41 -20.75
CA TYR A 152 13.93 -9.12 -20.09
C TYR A 152 12.64 -9.09 -19.26
N PRO A 153 12.50 -9.93 -18.21
CA PRO A 153 11.29 -9.96 -17.39
C PRO A 153 11.08 -8.64 -16.65
N LYS A 154 9.81 -8.30 -16.39
CA LYS A 154 9.46 -7.12 -15.60
C LYS A 154 10.06 -7.25 -14.19
N PRO A 155 10.64 -6.18 -13.63
CA PRO A 155 11.11 -6.20 -12.24
C PRO A 155 9.96 -6.50 -11.26
N ASP A 156 10.24 -7.26 -10.20
CA ASP A 156 9.25 -7.66 -9.19
C ASP A 156 8.38 -6.51 -8.66
N PHE A 157 8.99 -5.36 -8.35
CA PHE A 157 8.24 -4.21 -7.82
C PHE A 157 7.25 -3.63 -8.83
N VAL A 158 7.56 -3.73 -10.13
CA VAL A 158 6.64 -3.33 -11.21
C VAL A 158 5.50 -4.34 -11.27
N ARG A 159 5.80 -5.64 -11.16
CA ARG A 159 4.80 -6.70 -11.16
C ARG A 159 3.84 -6.57 -9.98
N GLU A 160 4.34 -6.30 -8.78
CA GLU A 160 3.53 -6.05 -7.58
C GLU A 160 2.69 -4.79 -7.70
N SER A 161 3.28 -3.70 -8.22
CA SER A 161 2.52 -2.48 -8.50
C SER A 161 1.39 -2.75 -9.49
N LEU A 162 1.66 -3.48 -10.56
CA LEU A 162 0.65 -3.88 -11.55
C LEU A 162 -0.40 -4.82 -10.95
N ALA A 163 -0.02 -5.79 -10.14
CA ALA A 163 -0.95 -6.72 -9.49
C ALA A 163 -1.90 -6.01 -8.53
N SER A 164 -1.36 -5.07 -7.75
CA SER A 164 -2.15 -4.20 -6.85
C SER A 164 -3.08 -3.23 -7.58
N MET A 165 -2.92 -3.07 -8.90
CA MET A 165 -3.77 -2.25 -9.76
C MET A 165 -4.76 -3.10 -10.57
N ALA A 166 -4.34 -4.25 -11.09
CA ALA A 166 -5.04 -5.04 -12.09
C ALA A 166 -5.74 -6.29 -11.52
N ALA A 167 -6.27 -6.18 -10.30
CA ALA A 167 -7.05 -7.23 -9.62
C ALA A 167 -6.33 -8.60 -9.48
N GLY A 168 -4.98 -8.64 -9.46
CA GLY A 168 -4.26 -9.84 -9.02
C GLY A 168 -2.91 -10.15 -9.67
N HIS A 169 -2.28 -11.19 -9.11
CA HIS A 169 -0.95 -11.66 -9.47
C HIS A 169 -0.93 -12.70 -10.61
N GLU A 170 -2.11 -13.18 -11.02
CA GLU A 170 -2.27 -14.27 -12.00
C GLU A 170 -2.73 -13.76 -13.38
N GLY A 171 -2.88 -12.45 -13.55
CA GLY A 171 -3.29 -11.84 -14.83
C GLY A 171 -2.15 -11.78 -15.86
N LEU A 172 -2.51 -11.70 -17.14
CA LEU A 172 -1.54 -11.63 -18.25
C LEU A 172 -0.52 -10.49 -18.11
N LEU A 173 -0.91 -9.38 -17.48
CA LEU A 173 -0.03 -8.23 -17.27
C LEU A 173 1.05 -8.50 -16.21
N THR A 174 0.82 -9.44 -15.29
CA THR A 174 1.64 -9.68 -14.09
C THR A 174 2.39 -11.01 -14.10
N VAL A 175 1.91 -12.03 -14.81
CA VAL A 175 2.63 -13.30 -15.00
C VAL A 175 3.81 -13.14 -15.98
N GLU A 176 4.83 -13.99 -15.84
CA GLU A 176 6.03 -14.00 -16.69
C GLU A 176 6.37 -15.44 -17.11
N GLY A 177 7.23 -15.60 -18.11
CA GLY A 177 7.72 -16.92 -18.55
C GLY A 177 6.65 -17.79 -19.23
N GLU A 178 6.61 -19.08 -18.87
CA GLU A 178 5.73 -20.07 -19.51
C GLU A 178 4.24 -19.80 -19.26
N ASP A 179 3.86 -19.32 -18.07
CA ASP A 179 2.47 -18.95 -17.77
C ASP A 179 2.01 -17.80 -18.66
N HIS A 180 2.85 -16.77 -18.82
CA HIS A 180 2.59 -15.67 -19.75
C HIS A 180 2.48 -16.18 -21.20
N ARG A 181 3.38 -17.08 -21.64
CA ARG A 181 3.34 -17.68 -22.98
C ARG A 181 2.03 -18.45 -23.22
N ARG A 182 1.60 -19.24 -22.24
CA ARG A 182 0.34 -20.00 -22.30
C ARG A 182 -0.87 -19.08 -22.36
N GLN A 183 -0.99 -18.13 -21.45
CA GLN A 183 -2.12 -17.19 -21.41
C GLN A 183 -2.19 -16.35 -22.70
N ARG A 184 -1.05 -15.86 -23.20
CA ARG A 184 -0.99 -15.08 -24.44
C ARG A 184 -1.43 -15.91 -25.65
N LYS A 185 -1.03 -17.18 -25.74
CA LYS A 185 -1.46 -18.09 -26.82
C LYS A 185 -2.98 -18.28 -26.84
N ILE A 186 -3.61 -18.34 -25.68
CA ILE A 186 -5.07 -18.49 -25.56
C ILE A 186 -5.80 -17.20 -25.97
N LEU A 187 -5.29 -16.03 -25.59
CA LEU A 187 -5.95 -14.75 -25.81
C LEU A 187 -5.71 -14.13 -27.20
N THR A 188 -4.56 -14.40 -27.84
CA THR A 188 -4.20 -13.79 -29.13
C THR A 188 -5.27 -13.94 -30.24
N PRO A 189 -5.98 -15.09 -30.39
CA PRO A 189 -7.03 -15.24 -31.39
C PRO A 189 -8.18 -14.23 -31.28
N ALA A 190 -8.51 -13.78 -30.06
CA ALA A 190 -9.53 -12.74 -29.84
C ALA A 190 -9.12 -11.37 -30.43
N PHE A 191 -7.82 -11.15 -30.68
CA PHE A 191 -7.30 -9.94 -31.31
C PHE A 191 -6.98 -10.15 -32.81
N SER A 192 -7.54 -11.19 -33.43
CA SER A 192 -7.41 -11.41 -34.87
C SER A 192 -8.15 -10.34 -35.69
N SER A 193 -7.65 -10.05 -36.88
CA SER A 193 -8.24 -9.02 -37.75
C SER A 193 -9.70 -9.31 -38.12
N SER A 194 -10.09 -10.58 -38.24
CA SER A 194 -11.48 -10.98 -38.47
C SER A 194 -12.37 -10.66 -37.27
N HIS A 195 -11.92 -10.99 -36.05
CA HIS A 195 -12.68 -10.68 -34.84
C HIS A 195 -12.80 -9.17 -34.62
N LEU A 196 -11.72 -8.41 -34.80
CA LEU A 196 -11.76 -6.95 -34.68
C LEU A 196 -12.74 -6.31 -35.67
N LYS A 197 -12.83 -6.82 -36.90
CA LYS A 197 -13.84 -6.36 -37.88
C LYS A 197 -15.27 -6.64 -37.43
N SER A 198 -15.51 -7.76 -36.75
CA SER A 198 -16.84 -8.08 -36.23
C SER A 198 -17.29 -7.16 -35.08
N LEU A 199 -16.34 -6.54 -34.39
CA LEU A 199 -16.60 -5.56 -33.33
C LEU A 199 -16.82 -4.13 -33.88
N ALA A 200 -16.41 -3.85 -35.12
CA ALA A 200 -16.53 -2.52 -35.75
C ALA A 200 -17.92 -1.87 -35.63
N PRO A 201 -19.05 -2.60 -35.83
CA PRO A 201 -20.39 -2.03 -35.66
C PRO A 201 -20.64 -1.51 -34.24
N ILE A 202 -20.16 -2.21 -33.21
CA ILE A 202 -20.33 -1.81 -31.80
C ILE A 202 -19.65 -0.45 -31.55
N PHE A 203 -18.43 -0.27 -32.06
CA PHE A 203 -17.71 1.00 -31.95
C PHE A 203 -18.46 2.12 -32.68
N TRP A 204 -19.00 1.83 -33.86
CA TRP A 204 -19.75 2.81 -34.65
C TRP A 204 -21.03 3.25 -33.97
N ASP A 205 -21.81 2.30 -33.45
CA ASP A 205 -23.07 2.56 -32.76
C ASP A 205 -22.85 3.43 -31.51
N LYS A 206 -21.83 3.11 -30.71
CA LYS A 206 -21.48 3.90 -29.51
C LYS A 206 -20.90 5.28 -29.84
N ALA A 207 -20.18 5.42 -30.95
CA ALA A 207 -19.73 6.72 -31.42
C ALA A 207 -20.89 7.59 -31.93
N ALA A 208 -21.86 6.98 -32.63
CA ALA A 208 -23.06 7.66 -33.08
C ALA A 208 -23.95 8.10 -31.91
N GLU A 209 -24.13 7.23 -30.91
CA GLU A 209 -24.84 7.56 -29.66
C GLU A 209 -24.19 8.75 -28.95
N LEU A 210 -22.86 8.74 -28.80
CA LEU A 210 -22.14 9.87 -28.19
C LEU A 210 -22.32 11.17 -28.99
N ARG A 211 -22.24 11.10 -30.33
CA ARG A 211 -22.49 12.25 -31.19
C ARG A 211 -23.89 12.81 -30.96
N ASP A 212 -24.90 11.95 -30.91
CA ASP A 212 -26.29 12.37 -30.77
C ASP A 212 -26.54 13.02 -29.40
N ILE A 213 -25.89 12.53 -28.34
CA ILE A 213 -25.88 13.18 -27.02
C ILE A 213 -25.26 14.58 -27.08
N TRP A 214 -24.12 14.74 -27.74
CA TRP A 214 -23.49 16.05 -27.89
C TRP A 214 -24.32 17.03 -28.72
N LEU A 215 -24.97 16.55 -29.79
CA LEU A 215 -25.89 17.37 -30.58
C LEU A 215 -27.09 17.81 -29.73
N ALA A 216 -27.66 16.91 -28.93
CA ALA A 216 -28.76 17.25 -28.03
C ALA A 216 -28.32 18.28 -26.97
N GLU A 217 -27.12 18.17 -26.41
CA GLU A 217 -26.59 19.16 -25.44
C GLU A 217 -26.40 20.54 -26.09
N ILE A 218 -25.97 20.57 -27.36
CA ILE A 218 -25.85 21.80 -28.15
C ILE A 218 -27.22 22.43 -28.40
N ASP A 219 -28.21 21.64 -28.79
CA ASP A 219 -29.56 22.11 -29.09
C ASP A 219 -30.30 22.60 -27.84
N ASN A 220 -30.05 21.97 -26.68
CA ASN A 220 -30.66 22.34 -25.40
C ASN A 220 -29.93 23.47 -24.66
N ALA A 221 -28.78 23.93 -25.18
CA ALA A 221 -28.02 25.00 -24.54
C ALA A 221 -28.86 26.29 -24.50
N PRO A 222 -28.99 26.95 -23.33
CA PRO A 222 -29.78 28.16 -23.23
C PRO A 222 -29.17 29.25 -24.12
N THR A 223 -29.89 29.60 -25.19
CA THR A 223 -29.54 30.73 -26.06
C THR A 223 -29.79 31.99 -25.25
N SER A 224 -28.75 32.49 -24.58
CA SER A 224 -28.79 33.74 -23.83
C SER A 224 -29.10 34.88 -24.80
N THR A 225 -30.38 35.23 -24.89
CA THR A 225 -30.93 36.32 -25.71
C THR A 225 -30.70 37.69 -25.07
N THR A 226 -29.68 37.85 -24.22
CA THR A 226 -29.51 39.08 -23.44
C THR A 226 -28.06 39.53 -23.43
N LYS A 227 -27.81 40.56 -24.25
CA LYS A 227 -26.62 41.40 -24.38
C LYS A 227 -25.57 40.91 -25.38
N GLU A 228 -25.42 41.74 -26.39
CA GLU A 228 -24.63 41.69 -27.63
C GLU A 228 -23.12 41.40 -27.48
N ASN A 229 -22.61 41.03 -26.31
CA ASN A 229 -21.16 40.88 -26.06
C ASN A 229 -20.76 39.70 -25.16
N ASP A 230 -21.67 38.79 -24.77
CA ASP A 230 -21.32 37.62 -23.97
C ASP A 230 -21.77 36.33 -24.65
N HIS A 231 -20.98 35.88 -25.65
CA HIS A 231 -21.13 34.55 -26.22
C HIS A 231 -20.82 33.52 -25.13
N THR A 232 -21.85 33.10 -24.40
CA THR A 232 -21.79 31.99 -23.46
C THR A 232 -21.66 30.71 -24.28
N LEU A 233 -20.44 30.42 -24.72
CA LEU A 233 -20.10 29.22 -25.45
C LEU A 233 -20.39 28.01 -24.55
N LEU A 234 -21.20 27.07 -25.05
CA LEU A 234 -21.39 25.77 -24.41
C LEU A 234 -20.02 25.10 -24.25
N ARG A 235 -19.68 24.73 -23.01
CA ARG A 235 -18.44 24.00 -22.69
C ARG A 235 -18.80 22.55 -22.41
N ILE A 236 -18.35 21.64 -23.26
CA ILE A 236 -18.54 20.20 -23.10
C ILE A 236 -17.21 19.58 -22.63
N ASP A 237 -17.25 18.82 -21.53
CA ASP A 237 -16.10 18.03 -21.09
C ASP A 237 -15.97 16.73 -21.91
N VAL A 238 -15.20 16.81 -23.00
CA VAL A 238 -14.96 15.70 -23.91
C VAL A 238 -14.26 14.52 -23.23
N LEU A 239 -13.40 14.75 -22.23
CA LEU A 239 -12.63 13.68 -21.59
C LEU A 239 -13.52 12.74 -20.79
N SER A 240 -14.45 13.31 -20.01
CA SER A 240 -15.45 12.55 -19.27
C SER A 240 -16.33 11.71 -20.20
N TRP A 241 -16.82 12.32 -21.28
CA TRP A 241 -17.66 11.65 -22.28
C TRP A 241 -16.94 10.52 -23.02
N LEU A 242 -15.69 10.72 -23.43
CA LEU A 242 -14.88 9.67 -24.06
C LEU A 242 -14.60 8.52 -23.08
N GLY A 243 -14.40 8.83 -21.79
CA GLY A 243 -14.26 7.80 -20.76
C GLY A 243 -15.49 6.91 -20.65
N ARG A 244 -16.68 7.52 -20.60
CA ARG A 244 -17.98 6.81 -20.58
C ARG A 244 -18.20 5.97 -21.84
N ALA A 245 -17.98 6.54 -23.02
CA ALA A 245 -18.10 5.83 -24.29
C ALA A 245 -17.16 4.63 -24.38
N THR A 246 -15.91 4.78 -23.94
CA THR A 246 -14.92 3.70 -23.93
C THR A 246 -15.33 2.57 -23.00
N LEU A 247 -15.93 2.90 -21.85
CA LEU A 247 -16.44 1.92 -20.91
C LEU A 247 -17.59 1.10 -21.52
N ASP A 248 -18.55 1.77 -22.16
CA ASP A 248 -19.67 1.11 -22.85
C ASP A 248 -19.20 0.19 -23.97
N VAL A 249 -18.23 0.64 -24.75
CA VAL A 249 -17.60 -0.13 -25.82
C VAL A 249 -16.93 -1.39 -25.26
N ILE A 250 -16.10 -1.29 -24.22
CA ILE A 250 -15.42 -2.47 -23.66
C ILE A 250 -16.40 -3.42 -22.96
N GLY A 251 -17.47 -2.89 -22.36
CA GLY A 251 -18.55 -3.70 -21.81
C GLY A 251 -19.19 -4.59 -22.86
N LEU A 252 -19.63 -3.97 -23.95
CA LEU A 252 -20.30 -4.68 -25.04
C LEU A 252 -19.36 -5.58 -25.82
N ALA A 253 -18.21 -5.07 -26.26
CA ALA A 253 -17.28 -5.79 -27.11
C ALA A 253 -16.48 -6.86 -26.34
N GLY A 254 -16.11 -6.58 -25.09
CA GLY A 254 -15.27 -7.47 -24.28
C GLY A 254 -16.06 -8.45 -23.41
N PHE A 255 -17.18 -8.01 -22.84
CA PHE A 255 -17.94 -8.80 -21.85
C PHE A 255 -19.36 -9.15 -22.30
N GLY A 256 -19.81 -8.64 -23.45
CA GLY A 256 -21.20 -8.81 -23.90
C GLY A 256 -22.21 -8.14 -22.97
N TYR A 257 -21.79 -7.16 -22.16
CA TYR A 257 -22.60 -6.53 -21.13
C TYR A 257 -22.81 -5.04 -21.42
N ARG A 258 -24.03 -4.56 -21.19
CA ARG A 258 -24.40 -3.14 -21.38
C ARG A 258 -24.26 -2.43 -20.04
N PHE A 259 -23.20 -1.63 -19.91
CA PHE A 259 -23.00 -0.76 -18.75
C PHE A 259 -23.96 0.44 -18.79
N ALA A 260 -24.16 1.02 -19.98
CA ALA A 260 -25.03 2.19 -20.20
C ALA A 260 -24.47 3.47 -19.57
N ALA A 261 -23.14 3.58 -19.52
CA ALA A 261 -22.40 4.71 -18.97
C ALA A 261 -22.60 6.02 -19.74
N LEU A 262 -23.08 5.96 -20.99
CA LEU A 262 -23.44 7.14 -21.79
C LEU A 262 -24.79 7.73 -21.39
N THR A 263 -25.70 6.92 -20.86
CA THR A 263 -27.08 7.33 -20.56
C THR A 263 -27.38 7.44 -19.07
N ASP A 264 -26.70 6.66 -18.24
CA ASP A 264 -26.88 6.63 -16.79
C ASP A 264 -25.63 7.14 -16.07
N ASP A 265 -25.82 8.08 -15.15
CA ASP A 265 -24.75 8.66 -14.32
C ASP A 265 -24.30 7.72 -13.18
N MET A 266 -25.03 6.62 -12.94
CA MET A 266 -24.90 5.80 -11.73
C MET A 266 -24.28 4.42 -11.96
N ASP A 267 -23.34 4.30 -12.90
CA ASP A 267 -22.63 3.05 -13.10
C ASP A 267 -21.55 2.85 -12.01
N GLU A 268 -21.84 1.98 -11.04
CA GLU A 268 -20.91 1.58 -9.98
C GLU A 268 -19.56 1.18 -10.55
N LEU A 269 -19.57 0.53 -11.71
CA LEU A 269 -18.37 0.10 -12.42
C LEU A 269 -17.57 1.28 -12.99
N ALA A 270 -18.21 2.29 -13.59
CA ALA A 270 -17.53 3.48 -14.09
C ALA A 270 -16.80 4.22 -12.95
N ARG A 271 -17.46 4.32 -11.79
CA ARG A 271 -16.89 4.89 -10.58
C ARG A 271 -15.72 4.04 -10.06
N ALA A 272 -15.86 2.72 -10.04
CA ALA A 272 -14.79 1.81 -9.64
C ALA A 272 -13.55 1.93 -10.55
N PHE A 273 -13.73 2.00 -11.87
CA PHE A 273 -12.64 2.26 -12.80
C PHE A 273 -11.98 3.62 -12.54
N GLY A 274 -12.76 4.67 -12.30
CA GLY A 274 -12.23 5.99 -11.93
C GLY A 274 -11.35 5.94 -10.67
N VAL A 275 -11.73 5.17 -9.66
CA VAL A 275 -10.93 4.95 -8.43
C VAL A 275 -9.65 4.17 -8.73
N VAL A 276 -9.71 3.10 -9.51
CA VAL A 276 -8.53 2.30 -9.87
C VAL A 276 -7.51 3.15 -10.65
N PHE A 277 -7.95 3.89 -11.67
CA PHE A 277 -7.06 4.72 -12.51
C PHE A 277 -6.56 5.99 -11.79
N SER A 278 -7.28 6.53 -10.80
CA SER A 278 -6.76 7.62 -9.96
C SER A 278 -5.74 7.12 -8.94
N THR A 279 -5.94 5.93 -8.39
CA THR A 279 -4.99 5.27 -7.46
C THR A 279 -3.69 4.87 -8.15
N ALA A 280 -3.77 4.43 -9.42
CA ALA A 280 -2.64 4.09 -10.27
C ALA A 280 -1.58 5.21 -10.39
N ARG A 281 -2.00 6.47 -10.27
CA ARG A 281 -1.15 7.65 -10.49
C ARG A 281 -0.32 8.04 -9.26
N ARG A 282 -0.61 7.49 -8.08
CA ARG A 282 0.12 7.81 -6.85
C ARG A 282 1.23 6.81 -6.61
N PHE A 283 2.45 7.29 -6.41
CA PHE A 283 3.48 6.46 -5.81
C PHE A 283 3.06 6.09 -4.39
N ARG A 284 2.72 4.82 -4.18
CA ARG A 284 2.45 4.34 -2.83
C ARG A 284 3.77 4.24 -2.08
N VAL A 285 3.82 4.80 -0.88
CA VAL A 285 4.98 4.65 0.04
C VAL A 285 5.31 3.18 0.22
N MET A 286 4.29 2.31 0.23
CA MET A 286 4.45 0.86 0.25
C MET A 286 5.31 0.33 -0.91
N THR A 287 5.10 0.79 -2.14
CA THR A 287 5.89 0.35 -3.31
C THR A 287 7.37 0.75 -3.16
N ILE A 288 7.64 1.93 -2.61
CA ILE A 288 9.02 2.38 -2.33
C ILE A 288 9.65 1.47 -1.27
N LEU A 289 8.92 1.18 -0.19
CA LEU A 289 9.37 0.29 0.88
C LEU A 289 9.61 -1.15 0.39
N GLN A 290 8.76 -1.68 -0.49
CA GLN A 290 8.91 -2.99 -1.13
C GLN A 290 10.17 -3.07 -2.00
N VAL A 291 10.54 -1.99 -2.67
CA VAL A 291 11.80 -1.90 -3.43
C VAL A 291 13.01 -1.97 -2.50
N TRP A 292 12.94 -1.32 -1.32
CA TRP A 292 14.06 -1.23 -0.38
C TRP A 292 14.20 -2.50 0.46
N PHE A 293 13.08 -3.08 0.88
CA PHE A 293 13.03 -4.26 1.73
C PHE A 293 12.24 -5.36 1.02
N PRO A 294 12.92 -6.23 0.26
CA PRO A 294 12.27 -7.33 -0.47
C PRO A 294 11.46 -8.27 0.42
N VAL A 295 11.76 -8.32 1.72
CA VAL A 295 11.01 -9.12 2.70
C VAL A 295 9.60 -8.58 2.93
N LEU A 296 9.36 -7.27 2.81
CA LEU A 296 8.01 -6.70 2.94
C LEU A 296 7.07 -7.23 1.86
N ARG A 297 7.61 -7.62 0.70
CA ARG A 297 6.86 -8.24 -0.40
C ARG A 297 6.27 -9.59 -0.02
N ARG A 298 7.02 -10.37 0.78
CA ARG A 298 6.55 -11.67 1.29
C ARG A 298 5.38 -11.50 2.26
N PHE A 299 5.40 -10.47 3.08
CA PHE A 299 4.33 -10.20 4.05
C PHE A 299 3.03 -9.75 3.40
N VAL A 300 3.08 -8.88 2.38
CA VAL A 300 1.88 -8.45 1.64
C VAL A 300 1.21 -9.62 0.93
N SER A 301 2.00 -10.48 0.28
CA SER A 301 1.48 -11.70 -0.36
C SER A 301 0.81 -12.65 0.65
N ILE A 302 1.35 -12.75 1.87
CA ILE A 302 0.78 -13.59 2.93
C ILE A 302 -0.54 -13.00 3.47
N SER A 303 -0.61 -11.68 3.69
CA SER A 303 -1.84 -11.03 4.14
C SER A 303 -2.98 -11.12 3.11
N GLU A 304 -2.67 -11.05 1.82
CA GLU A 304 -3.67 -11.26 0.77
C GLU A 304 -4.22 -12.69 0.78
N ILE A 305 -3.35 -13.70 0.95
CA ILE A 305 -3.78 -15.11 1.08
C ILE A 305 -4.69 -15.28 2.30
N PHE A 306 -4.34 -14.69 3.45
CA PHE A 306 -5.18 -14.75 4.64
C PHE A 306 -6.51 -14.01 4.45
N CYS A 307 -6.52 -12.88 3.75
CA CYS A 307 -7.74 -12.14 3.43
C CYS A 307 -8.64 -12.94 2.48
N SER A 308 -8.08 -13.52 1.42
CA SER A 308 -8.81 -14.40 0.49
C SER A 308 -9.32 -15.67 1.18
N LEU A 309 -8.56 -16.25 2.10
CA LEU A 309 -8.98 -17.40 2.90
C LEU A 309 -10.10 -17.02 3.87
N PHE A 310 -10.01 -15.87 4.53
CA PHE A 310 -11.04 -15.36 5.44
C PHE A 310 -12.34 -15.02 4.68
N LEU A 311 -12.22 -14.45 3.48
CA LEU A 311 -13.35 -14.12 2.62
C LEU A 311 -13.98 -15.41 2.05
N ALA A 312 -13.18 -16.40 1.66
CA ALA A 312 -13.66 -17.72 1.26
C ALA A 312 -14.35 -18.47 2.42
N ILE A 313 -13.81 -18.42 3.64
CA ILE A 313 -14.44 -19.01 4.84
C ILE A 313 -15.76 -18.30 5.16
N SER A 314 -15.81 -16.98 5.00
CA SER A 314 -17.02 -16.16 5.23
C SER A 314 -18.11 -16.44 4.19
N ILE A 315 -17.75 -16.79 2.96
CA ILE A 315 -18.69 -17.20 1.90
C ILE A 315 -19.14 -18.66 2.08
N LEU A 316 -18.25 -19.56 2.54
CA LEU A 316 -18.55 -20.98 2.78
C LEU A 316 -19.37 -21.23 4.05
N PHE A 317 -19.35 -20.32 5.03
CA PHE A 317 -20.13 -20.44 6.27
C PHE A 317 -20.90 -19.13 6.57
N PRO A 318 -22.06 -18.90 5.92
CA PRO A 318 -22.88 -17.69 6.15
C PRO A 318 -23.55 -17.66 7.52
N THR A 319 -23.55 -18.77 8.25
CA THR A 319 -24.33 -18.95 9.48
C THR A 319 -23.50 -19.66 10.56
N HIS A 320 -22.71 -18.90 11.32
CA HIS A 320 -22.45 -19.15 12.74
C HIS A 320 -21.62 -18.02 13.35
N SER A 321 -22.23 -16.86 13.56
CA SER A 321 -21.63 -15.67 14.18
C SER A 321 -21.26 -15.82 15.67
N ASN A 322 -21.29 -17.03 16.26
CA ASN A 322 -21.08 -17.22 17.70
C ASN A 322 -20.07 -18.31 18.09
N PHE A 323 -19.35 -18.96 17.16
CA PHE A 323 -18.49 -20.11 17.53
C PHE A 323 -16.97 -19.86 17.48
N VAL A 324 -16.50 -18.73 16.95
CA VAL A 324 -15.05 -18.44 16.79
C VAL A 324 -14.50 -17.49 17.86
N SER A 325 -15.31 -17.02 18.83
CA SER A 325 -14.83 -16.09 19.87
C SER A 325 -14.05 -16.76 21.02
N SER A 326 -14.04 -18.09 21.14
CA SER A 326 -13.52 -18.75 22.35
C SER A 326 -12.08 -19.26 22.29
N ARG A 327 -11.37 -19.17 21.14
CA ARG A 327 -10.00 -19.72 21.03
C ARG A 327 -8.95 -18.87 20.32
N PHE A 328 -9.24 -17.63 19.95
CA PHE A 328 -8.20 -16.69 19.49
C PHE A 328 -8.15 -15.50 20.44
N ASN A 329 -7.01 -15.32 21.10
CA ASN A 329 -6.72 -14.17 21.97
C ASN A 329 -7.07 -12.85 21.26
N PHE A 330 -8.14 -12.20 21.73
CA PHE A 330 -8.71 -10.96 21.20
C PHE A 330 -7.72 -9.78 21.14
N ALA A 331 -6.58 -9.85 21.85
CA ALA A 331 -5.56 -8.82 21.88
C ALA A 331 -4.70 -8.74 20.60
N SER A 332 -4.48 -9.85 19.88
CA SER A 332 -3.66 -9.84 18.66
C SER A 332 -4.45 -9.43 17.41
N ILE A 333 -5.77 -9.60 17.42
CA ILE A 333 -6.65 -9.25 16.30
C ILE A 333 -6.88 -7.74 16.24
N HIS A 334 -6.95 -7.04 17.38
CA HIS A 334 -7.07 -5.58 17.37
C HIS A 334 -5.80 -4.89 16.86
N VAL A 335 -4.60 -5.41 17.18
CA VAL A 335 -3.34 -4.86 16.66
C VAL A 335 -3.20 -5.14 15.16
N LEU A 336 -3.60 -6.32 14.68
CA LEU A 336 -3.60 -6.62 13.25
C LEU A 336 -4.68 -5.86 12.47
N ASN A 337 -5.88 -5.65 13.03
CA ASN A 337 -6.91 -4.84 12.39
C ASN A 337 -6.55 -3.36 12.36
N PHE A 338 -5.89 -2.83 13.39
CA PHE A 338 -5.43 -1.43 13.39
C PHE A 338 -4.27 -1.21 12.39
N LEU A 339 -3.35 -2.17 12.27
CA LEU A 339 -2.34 -2.12 11.21
C LEU A 339 -2.94 -2.35 9.82
N SER A 340 -3.90 -3.28 9.66
CA SER A 340 -4.51 -3.57 8.36
C SER A 340 -5.38 -2.42 7.85
N LEU A 341 -6.10 -1.68 8.70
CA LEU A 341 -6.83 -0.49 8.28
C LEU A 341 -5.89 0.69 7.99
N SER A 342 -4.80 0.84 8.74
CA SER A 342 -3.83 1.92 8.51
C SER A 342 -2.89 1.68 7.32
N LEU A 343 -2.87 0.46 6.77
CA LEU A 343 -2.12 0.08 5.57
C LEU A 343 -2.99 0.00 4.29
N CYS A 344 -4.33 0.06 4.44
CA CYS A 344 -5.29 0.04 3.33
C CYS A 344 -5.82 1.44 2.93
N LEU A 345 -5.52 2.48 3.70
CA LEU A 345 -5.67 3.90 3.33
C LEU A 345 -4.30 4.44 2.91
#